data_AF-A0AA39P4Z7-F1
#
_entry.id   AF-A0AA39P4Z7-F1
#
_cell.length_a   1.000
_cell.length_b   1.000
_cell.length_c   1.000
_cell.angle_alpha   90.00
_cell.angle_beta   90.00
_cell.angle_gamma   90.00
#
_symmetry.space_group_name_H-M   'P 1'
#
loop_
_entity.id
_entity.type
_entity.pdbx_description
1 polymer ?
#
loop_
_entity_poly.entity_id
_entity_poly.type
_entity_poly.pdbx_seq_one_letter_code
_entity_poly.pdbx_strand_id
1 'polypeptide(L)'
;LFTGLVIPWMEYALPVWFNLIVDGPKRRKGSVGLATRLAKLQRIACKIAARGLRTMVTDALNYHAHILPTQLWLNLVAYKVAACLCTLPPTVHPLA
;
A
#
# COMPACT_ATOMS: atom_id res chain seq x y z
N LEU A 1 2.03 -5.23 -14.92
CA LEU A 1 3.32 -5.76 -14.39
C LEU A 1 3.59 -5.30 -12.95
N PHE A 2 3.75 -4.00 -12.67
CA PHE A 2 3.95 -3.51 -11.29
C PHE A 2 2.79 -3.86 -10.35
N THR A 3 1.55 -3.60 -10.77
CA THR A 3 0.31 -3.84 -10.00
C THR A 3 0.03 -5.32 -9.71
N GLY A 4 0.55 -6.25 -10.53
CA GLY A 4 0.23 -7.68 -10.42
C GLY A 4 1.28 -8.52 -9.68
N LEU A 5 2.49 -7.98 -9.47
CA LEU A 5 3.58 -8.70 -8.80
C LEU A 5 4.05 -7.99 -7.54
N VAL A 6 4.27 -6.68 -7.64
CA VAL A 6 4.89 -5.89 -6.57
C VAL A 6 3.87 -5.59 -5.47
N ILE A 7 2.63 -5.30 -5.86
CA ILE A 7 1.54 -4.99 -4.95
C ILE A 7 1.18 -6.23 -4.08
N PRO A 8 0.91 -7.43 -4.64
CA PRO A 8 0.60 -8.61 -3.83
C PRO A 8 1.73 -9.03 -2.88
N TRP A 9 2.99 -8.88 -3.31
CA TRP A 9 4.14 -9.18 -2.43
C TRP A 9 4.26 -8.20 -1.26
N MET A 10 4.04 -6.91 -1.52
CA MET A 10 4.00 -5.89 -0.47
C MET A 10 2.84 -6.10 0.50
N GLU A 11 1.66 -6.51 0.00
CA GLU A 11 0.48 -6.82 0.82
C GLU A 11 0.67 -8.09 1.66
N TYR A 12 1.28 -9.14 1.08
CA TYR A 12 1.46 -10.42 1.79
C TYR A 12 2.40 -10.31 2.98
N ALA A 13 3.53 -9.61 2.80
CA ALA A 13 4.50 -9.44 3.88
C ALA A 13 4.09 -8.32 4.85
N LEU A 14 3.10 -7.50 4.51
CA LEU A 14 2.68 -6.32 5.26
C LEU A 14 2.51 -6.58 6.77
N PRO A 15 1.87 -7.68 7.24
CA PRO A 15 1.67 -7.93 8.67
C PRO A 15 2.97 -8.12 9.47
N VAL A 16 4.07 -8.48 8.79
CA VAL A 16 5.36 -8.78 9.44
C VAL A 16 6.19 -7.52 9.67
N TRP A 17 6.10 -6.52 8.80
CA TRP A 17 7.00 -5.36 8.82
C TRP A 17 6.30 -3.99 8.83
N PHE A 18 4.98 -3.94 8.68
CA PHE A 18 4.24 -2.68 8.60
C PHE A 18 3.61 -2.31 9.94
N ASN A 19 4.03 -1.18 10.48
CA ASN A 19 3.34 -0.51 11.59
C ASN A 19 2.44 0.60 11.04
N LEU A 20 1.20 0.63 11.52
CA LEU A 20 0.18 1.61 11.13
C LEU A 20 0.73 3.02 11.19
N ILE A 21 0.48 3.78 10.12
CA ILE A 21 0.88 5.17 10.05
C ILE A 21 -0.24 6.01 10.66
N VAL A 22 0.05 6.62 11.81
CA VAL A 22 -0.87 7.49 12.53
C VAL A 22 -0.29 8.89 12.64
N ASP A 23 -1.11 9.91 12.40
CA ASP A 23 -0.74 11.30 12.62
C ASP A 23 -0.64 11.56 14.14
N GLY A 24 0.59 11.76 14.63
CA GLY A 24 0.85 12.11 16.01
C GLY A 24 0.97 13.63 16.21
N PRO A 25 0.95 14.12 17.46
CA PRO A 25 0.89 15.55 17.79
C PRO A 25 2.07 16.40 17.32
N LYS A 26 3.24 15.78 17.07
CA LYS A 26 4.43 16.47 16.52
C LYS A 26 4.91 15.89 15.20
N ARG A 27 4.77 14.58 15.00
CA ARG A 27 5.23 13.85 13.81
C ARG A 27 4.36 12.61 13.60
N ARG A 28 4.25 12.18 12.34
CA ARG A 28 3.69 10.88 11.97
C ARG A 28 4.53 9.76 12.60
N LYS A 29 3.85 8.76 13.16
CA LYS A 29 4.47 7.57 13.76
C LYS A 29 4.18 6.33 12.91
N GLY A 30 4.96 5.26 13.09
CA GLY A 30 4.84 4.00 12.34
C GLY A 30 5.79 3.89 11.16
N SER A 31 5.45 3.08 10.15
CA SER A 31 6.31 2.78 8.99
C SER A 31 6.38 3.89 7.93
N VAL A 32 6.42 5.16 8.37
CA VAL A 32 6.35 6.37 7.52
C VAL A 32 7.49 6.43 6.49
N GLY A 33 8.73 6.13 6.92
CA GLY A 33 9.90 6.18 6.05
C GLY A 33 9.82 5.15 4.92
N LEU A 34 9.32 3.96 5.23
CA LEU A 34 9.15 2.88 4.27
C LEU A 34 8.01 3.18 3.29
N ALA A 35 6.86 3.66 3.79
CA ALA A 35 5.76 4.11 2.94
C ALA A 35 6.19 5.25 2.00
N THR A 36 7.08 6.14 2.44
CA THR A 36 7.63 7.21 1.59
C THR A 36 8.54 6.66 0.48
N ARG A 37 9.33 5.62 0.76
CA ARG A 37 10.15 4.93 -0.25
C ARG A 37 9.27 4.19 -1.26
N LEU A 38 8.23 3.51 -0.79
CA LEU A 38 7.26 2.83 -1.63
C LEU A 38 6.48 3.80 -2.51
N ALA A 39 6.09 4.96 -1.98
CA ALA A 39 5.46 6.02 -2.76
C ALA A 39 6.37 6.54 -3.89
N LYS A 40 7.69 6.63 -3.65
CA LYS A 40 8.65 6.98 -4.71
C LYS A 40 8.70 5.90 -5.80
N LEU A 41 8.76 4.63 -5.43
CA LEU A 41 8.76 3.51 -6.39
C LEU A 41 7.46 3.46 -7.19
N GLN A 42 6.31 3.61 -6.54
CA GLN A 42 5.00 3.68 -7.20
C GLN A 42 4.94 4.85 -8.18
N ARG A 43 5.47 6.02 -7.81
CA ARG A 43 5.54 7.18 -8.70
C ARG A 43 6.48 6.97 -9.89
N ILE A 44 7.61 6.29 -9.70
CA ILE A 44 8.54 5.95 -10.79
C ILE A 44 7.87 4.95 -11.75
N ALA A 45 7.26 3.89 -11.22
CA ALA A 45 6.55 2.89 -12.01
C ALA A 45 5.39 3.53 -12.81
N CYS A 46 4.62 4.41 -12.17
CA CYS A 46 3.54 5.15 -12.82
C CYS A 46 4.07 6.07 -13.93
N LYS A 47 5.18 6.78 -13.70
CA LYS A 47 5.83 7.61 -14.73
C LYS A 47 6.35 6.79 -15.91
N ILE A 48 6.94 5.62 -15.66
CA ILE A 48 7.42 4.72 -16.72
C ILE A 48 6.24 4.19 -17.53
N ALA A 49 5.18 3.75 -16.87
CA ALA A 49 3.95 3.31 -17.53
C ALA A 49 3.33 4.44 -18.36
N ALA A 50 3.17 5.62 -17.79
CA ALA A 50 2.61 6.80 -18.48
C ALA A 50 3.50 7.27 -19.64
N ARG A 51 4.83 7.19 -19.52
CA ARG A 51 5.76 7.55 -20.59
C ARG A 51 5.73 6.53 -21.74
N GLY A 52 5.53 5.24 -21.43
CA GLY A 52 5.26 4.21 -22.43
C GLY A 52 3.93 4.45 -23.15
N LEU A 53 2.93 4.98 -22.44
CA LEU A 53 1.61 5.35 -22.94
C LEU A 53 1.56 6.80 -23.46
N ARG A 54 2.61 7.25 -24.16
CA ARG A 54 2.88 8.66 -24.57
C ARG A 54 1.74 9.37 -25.33
N THR A 55 0.65 8.67 -25.68
CA THR A 55 -0.50 9.15 -26.46
C THR A 55 -1.86 9.11 -25.75
N MET A 56 -1.99 8.61 -24.50
CA MET A 56 -3.29 8.55 -23.82
C MET A 56 -3.31 9.39 -22.52
N VAL A 57 -3.70 10.66 -22.65
CA VAL A 57 -3.93 11.59 -21.52
C VAL A 57 -4.94 11.02 -20.52
N THR A 58 -5.92 10.26 -21.01
CA THR A 58 -6.91 9.53 -20.22
C THR A 58 -6.29 8.46 -19.33
N ASP A 59 -5.26 7.75 -19.78
CA ASP A 59 -4.60 6.73 -18.96
C ASP A 59 -3.78 7.35 -17.84
N ALA A 60 -3.10 8.47 -18.10
CA ALA A 60 -2.40 9.22 -17.07
C ALA A 60 -3.36 9.74 -15.98
N LEU A 61 -4.55 10.22 -16.38
CA LEU A 61 -5.61 10.62 -15.46
C LEU A 61 -6.15 9.42 -14.67
N ASN A 62 -6.40 8.29 -15.32
CA ASN A 62 -6.84 7.06 -14.67
C ASN A 62 -5.81 6.56 -13.64
N TYR A 63 -4.52 6.61 -13.96
CA TYR A 63 -3.48 6.31 -12.98
C TYR A 63 -3.54 7.26 -11.78
N HIS A 64 -3.75 8.56 -12.01
CA HIS A 64 -3.83 9.53 -10.92
C HIS A 64 -5.12 9.39 -10.08
N ALA A 65 -6.21 8.90 -10.69
CA ALA A 65 -7.49 8.68 -10.03
C ALA A 65 -7.54 7.34 -9.26
N HIS A 66 -6.88 6.30 -9.77
CA HIS A 66 -6.92 4.95 -9.18
C HIS A 66 -5.75 4.64 -8.23
N ILE A 67 -4.67 5.43 -8.25
CA ILE A 67 -3.58 5.27 -7.30
C ILE A 67 -3.91 6.04 -6.02
N LEU A 68 -4.41 5.31 -5.01
CA LEU A 68 -4.47 5.86 -3.65
C LEU A 68 -3.06 6.29 -3.21
N PRO A 69 -2.93 7.39 -2.45
CA PRO A 69 -1.68 7.71 -1.77
C PRO A 69 -1.19 6.48 -1.00
N THR A 70 0.05 6.06 -1.25
CA THR A 70 0.60 4.77 -0.77
C THR A 70 0.41 4.58 0.73
N GLN A 71 0.45 5.66 1.51
CA GLN A 71 0.21 5.64 2.95
C GLN A 71 -1.21 5.20 3.33
N LEU A 72 -2.23 5.75 2.66
CA LEU A 72 -3.63 5.36 2.88
C LEU A 72 -3.85 3.91 2.44
N TRP A 73 -3.28 3.53 1.30
CA TRP A 73 -3.43 2.18 0.78
C TRP A 73 -2.81 1.13 1.72
N LEU A 74 -1.59 1.35 2.21
CA LEU A 74 -0.93 0.44 3.17
C LEU A 74 -1.73 0.33 4.49
N ASN A 75 -2.26 1.45 5.00
CA ASN A 75 -3.10 1.44 6.20
C ASN A 75 -4.41 0.65 5.98
N LEU A 76 -5.04 0.77 4.81
CA LEU A 76 -6.26 0.04 4.47
C LEU A 76 -6.01 -1.47 4.40
N VAL A 77 -4.91 -1.89 3.75
CA VAL A 77 -4.57 -3.32 3.66
C VAL A 77 -4.25 -3.87 5.05
N ALA A 78 -3.47 -3.15 5.85
CA ALA A 78 -3.17 -3.54 7.23
C ALA A 78 -4.45 -3.70 8.07
N TYR A 79 -5.40 -2.77 7.93
CA TYR A 79 -6.70 -2.86 8.57
C TYR A 79 -7.50 -4.08 8.12
N LYS A 80 -7.56 -4.35 6.80
CA LYS A 80 -8.26 -5.54 6.26
C LYS A 80 -7.67 -6.85 6.77
N VAL A 81 -6.35 -6.95 6.85
CA VAL A 81 -5.69 -8.15 7.39
C VAL A 81 -5.96 -8.30 8.87
N ALA A 82 -5.86 -7.22 9.65
CA ALA A 82 -6.20 -7.23 11.07
C ALA A 82 -7.67 -7.64 11.30
N ALA A 83 -8.60 -7.06 10.54
CA ALA A 83 -10.02 -7.41 10.59
C ALA A 83 -10.25 -8.89 10.22
N CYS A 84 -9.58 -9.38 9.18
CA CYS A 84 -9.61 -10.79 8.80
C CYS A 84 -9.14 -11.67 9.98
N LEU A 85 -7.97 -11.37 10.57
CA LEU A 85 -7.43 -12.11 11.72
C LEU A 85 -8.40 -12.13 12.90
N CYS A 86 -9.04 -11.01 13.21
CA CYS A 86 -10.04 -10.92 14.29
C CYS A 86 -11.31 -11.74 14.02
N THR A 87 -11.60 -12.08 12.76
CA THR A 87 -12.75 -12.93 12.40
C THR A 87 -12.45 -14.43 12.39
N LEU A 88 -11.18 -14.84 12.56
CA LEU A 88 -10.86 -16.26 12.66
C LEU A 88 -11.40 -16.86 13.97
N PRO A 89 -11.87 -18.12 13.94
CA PRO A 89 -12.24 -18.84 15.15
C PRO A 89 -11.07 -18.86 16.16
N PRO A 90 -11.33 -18.76 17.47
CA PRO A 90 -10.28 -18.76 18.49
C PRO A 90 -9.38 -20.00 18.45
N THR A 91 -9.87 -21.11 17.92
CA THR A 91 -9.14 -22.38 17.78
C THR A 91 -8.02 -22.35 16.74
N VAL A 92 -8.02 -21.38 15.82
CA VAL A 92 -7.03 -21.25 14.74
C VAL A 92 -6.22 -19.94 14.86
N HIS A 93 -6.52 -19.12 15.87
CA HIS A 93 -5.87 -17.84 16.04
C HIS A 93 -4.44 -18.01 16.58
N PRO A 94 -3.40 -17.51 15.90
CA PRO A 94 -1.99 -17.76 16.26
C PRO A 94 -1.52 -17.06 17.55
N LEU A 95 -2.41 -16.33 18.22
CA LEU A 95 -2.15 -15.66 19.51
C LEU A 95 -3.15 -16.08 20.62
N ALA A 96 -4.00 -17.08 20.37
CA ALA A 96 -4.96 -17.60 21.36
C ALA A 96 -4.36 -18.77 22.15
#